data_AF-A0A3C2BUF8-F1
#
_entry.id   AF-A0A3C2BUF8-F1
#
_cell.length_a   1.000
_cell.length_b   1.000
_cell.length_c   1.000
_cell.angle_alpha   90.00
_cell.angle_beta   90.00
_cell.angle_gamma   90.00
#
_symmetry.space_group_name_H-M   'P 1'
#
loop_
_entity.id
_entity.type
_entity.pdbx_description
1 polymer ?
#
loop_
_entity_poly.entity_id
_entity_poly.type
_entity_poly.pdbx_seq_one_letter_code
_entity_poly.pdbx_strand_id
1 'polypeptide(L)'
;DKLREMKLSIALEKDFTKDQILEGYLNIVFFNRDAYGIEAASKFFFSTTAKNLTLPQAALLAGLVNSPSAFDPVTNPENSKARRDLVLGLMLDQRKISQADHDAAVATPVTTKVTPALQGCAYAATAPYFCDYVLHLLENNPAYGADITERRHVIYGGGLTIQTTLDPKAEAVAQDSANSAAGANPDKWGAAMTSVQPGTGKIISMAQNTTFLASPGAFDIQLNFNVDKLDKDGNDLNGLGGAQPGSTMKPFTFAEWLNEGKTMNTVVNAAQRVYPVGYPWRNTCGKVQGAYSTAQ
;
A
#
# COMPACT_ATOMS: atom_id res chain seq x y z
N ASP A 1 27.02 21.29 -8.02
CA ASP A 1 26.42 19.99 -8.40
C ASP A 1 27.13 19.27 -9.54
N LYS A 2 27.33 19.87 -10.71
CA LYS A 2 27.95 19.16 -11.86
C LYS A 2 29.33 18.56 -11.61
N LEU A 3 30.21 19.23 -10.83
CA LEU A 3 31.51 18.64 -10.45
C LEU A 3 31.36 17.41 -9.54
N ARG A 4 30.34 17.39 -8.68
CA ARG A 4 30.02 16.23 -7.83
C ARG A 4 29.48 15.09 -8.69
N GLU A 5 28.59 15.37 -9.63
CA GLU A 5 28.10 14.39 -10.61
C GLU A 5 29.25 13.79 -11.41
N MET A 6 30.17 14.60 -11.96
CA MET A 6 31.35 14.11 -12.68
C MET A 6 32.20 13.16 -11.84
N LYS A 7 32.46 13.52 -10.56
CA LYS A 7 33.20 12.66 -9.63
C LYS A 7 32.47 11.32 -9.40
N LEU A 8 31.15 11.36 -9.22
CA LEU A 8 30.33 10.16 -9.01
C LEU A 8 30.25 9.28 -10.27
N SER A 9 30.17 9.87 -11.47
CA SER A 9 30.20 9.12 -12.74
C SER A 9 31.51 8.35 -12.91
N ILE A 10 32.64 8.97 -12.58
CA ILE A 10 33.94 8.28 -12.62
C ILE A 10 34.00 7.15 -11.59
N ALA A 11 33.41 7.33 -10.41
CA ALA A 11 33.32 6.27 -9.41
C ALA A 11 32.45 5.10 -9.89
N LEU A 12 31.26 5.38 -10.44
CA LEU A 12 30.36 4.38 -11.02
C LEU A 12 31.06 3.55 -12.11
N GLU A 13 31.82 4.17 -13.01
CA GLU A 13 32.53 3.45 -14.07
C GLU A 13 33.70 2.58 -13.57
N LYS A 14 34.19 2.81 -12.35
CA LYS A 14 35.21 1.94 -11.73
C LYS A 14 34.60 0.69 -11.12
N ASP A 15 33.36 0.79 -10.63
CA ASP A 15 32.70 -0.27 -9.86
C ASP A 15 31.72 -1.10 -10.72
N PHE A 16 31.23 -0.56 -11.85
CA PHE A 16 30.23 -1.19 -12.71
C PHE A 16 30.64 -1.19 -14.19
N THR A 17 30.22 -2.24 -14.91
CA THR A 17 30.37 -2.30 -16.38
C THR A 17 29.42 -1.35 -17.10
N LYS A 18 29.70 -1.04 -18.36
CA LYS A 18 28.81 -0.19 -19.18
C LYS A 18 27.41 -0.77 -19.31
N ASP A 19 27.30 -2.09 -19.40
CA ASP A 19 26.00 -2.78 -19.47
C ASP A 19 25.23 -2.63 -18.16
N GLN A 20 25.89 -2.78 -17.00
CA GLN A 20 25.27 -2.57 -15.69
C GLN A 20 24.82 -1.12 -15.48
N ILE A 21 25.63 -0.15 -15.95
CA ILE A 21 25.27 1.27 -15.88
C ILE A 21 24.03 1.55 -16.75
N LEU A 22 23.99 1.00 -17.97
CA LEU A 22 22.85 1.16 -18.86
C LEU A 22 21.61 0.46 -18.31
N GLU A 23 21.74 -0.75 -17.79
CA GLU A 23 20.67 -1.49 -17.12
C GLU A 23 20.10 -0.69 -15.94
N GLY A 24 20.96 -0.16 -15.08
CA GLY A 24 20.56 0.70 -13.96
C GLY A 24 19.80 1.94 -14.45
N TYR A 25 20.35 2.65 -15.44
CA TYR A 25 19.70 3.81 -16.05
C TYR A 25 18.31 3.48 -16.60
N LEU A 26 18.18 2.37 -17.34
CA LEU A 26 16.92 1.94 -17.93
C LEU A 26 15.89 1.48 -16.89
N ASN A 27 16.30 1.14 -15.66
CA ASN A 27 15.37 0.75 -14.59
C ASN A 27 14.93 1.93 -13.70
N ILE A 28 15.71 3.01 -13.60
CA ILE A 28 15.42 4.11 -12.67
C ILE A 28 14.87 5.37 -13.33
N VAL A 29 15.08 5.55 -14.64
CA VAL A 29 14.78 6.82 -15.30
C VAL A 29 13.26 7.06 -15.39
N PHE A 30 12.85 8.30 -15.18
CA PHE A 30 11.44 8.69 -15.11
C PHE A 30 10.85 8.97 -16.50
N PHE A 31 9.71 8.34 -16.81
CA PHE A 31 8.96 8.50 -18.07
C PHE A 31 7.59 9.19 -17.90
N ASN A 32 7.38 9.94 -16.81
CA ASN A 32 6.09 10.53 -16.42
C ASN A 32 5.08 9.50 -15.84
N ARG A 33 4.04 9.98 -15.16
CA ARG A 33 2.89 9.17 -14.67
C ARG A 33 3.30 7.94 -13.85
N ASP A 34 4.27 8.14 -12.96
CA ASP A 34 4.86 7.13 -12.08
C ASP A 34 5.50 5.93 -12.80
N ALA A 35 5.74 6.05 -14.11
CA ALA A 35 6.50 5.06 -14.88
C ALA A 35 8.00 5.31 -14.70
N TYR A 36 8.59 4.67 -13.68
CA TYR A 36 10.04 4.61 -13.48
C TYR A 36 10.59 3.36 -14.14
N GLY A 37 11.51 3.56 -15.09
CA GLY A 37 12.12 2.51 -15.89
C GLY A 37 11.37 2.14 -17.17
N ILE A 38 12.12 1.63 -18.15
CA ILE A 38 11.65 1.39 -19.51
C ILE A 38 10.58 0.29 -19.58
N GLU A 39 10.68 -0.74 -18.73
CA GLU A 39 9.67 -1.80 -18.65
C GLU A 39 8.33 -1.26 -18.12
N ALA A 40 8.37 -0.44 -17.08
CA ALA A 40 7.18 0.22 -16.55
C ALA A 40 6.56 1.16 -17.58
N ALA A 41 7.37 1.95 -18.28
CA ALA A 41 6.92 2.85 -19.35
C ALA A 41 6.30 2.10 -20.54
N SER A 42 6.87 0.96 -20.92
CA SER A 42 6.36 0.10 -22.00
C SER A 42 4.99 -0.47 -21.67
N LYS A 43 4.80 -0.93 -20.43
CA LYS A 43 3.50 -1.40 -19.93
C LYS A 43 2.50 -0.25 -19.86
N PHE A 44 2.93 0.90 -19.34
CA PHE A 44 2.08 2.06 -19.16
C PHE A 44 1.58 2.62 -20.49
N PHE A 45 2.48 2.98 -21.41
CA PHE A 45 2.08 3.70 -22.64
C PHE A 45 1.58 2.79 -23.75
N PHE A 46 1.97 1.50 -23.77
CA PHE A 46 1.71 0.61 -24.91
C PHE A 46 1.14 -0.76 -24.54
N SER A 47 0.89 -1.05 -23.25
CA SER A 47 0.50 -2.39 -22.76
C SER A 47 1.38 -3.53 -23.27
N THR A 48 2.69 -3.29 -23.40
CA THR A 48 3.67 -4.28 -23.90
C THR A 48 4.90 -4.35 -22.98
N THR A 49 5.84 -5.23 -23.28
CA THR A 49 7.13 -5.32 -22.57
C THR A 49 8.20 -4.54 -23.33
N ALA A 50 9.27 -4.11 -22.64
CA ALA A 50 10.37 -3.36 -23.25
C ALA A 50 11.01 -4.14 -24.42
N LYS A 51 11.09 -5.47 -24.29
CA LYS A 51 11.58 -6.38 -25.35
C LYS A 51 10.72 -6.36 -26.62
N ASN A 52 9.42 -6.10 -26.49
CA ASN A 52 8.43 -6.18 -27.57
C ASN A 52 8.05 -4.80 -28.12
N LEU A 53 8.79 -3.75 -27.76
CA LEU A 53 8.60 -2.43 -28.36
C LEU A 53 8.95 -2.46 -29.84
N THR A 54 8.10 -1.85 -30.67
CA THR A 54 8.42 -1.57 -32.07
C THR A 54 9.42 -0.41 -32.15
N LEU A 55 10.13 -0.28 -33.28
CA LEU A 55 11.06 0.82 -33.52
C LEU A 55 10.48 2.22 -33.21
N PRO A 56 9.29 2.63 -33.69
CA PRO A 56 8.72 3.93 -33.36
C PRO A 56 8.36 4.07 -31.87
N GLN A 57 7.96 2.99 -31.18
CA GLN A 57 7.68 3.03 -29.74
C GLN A 57 8.97 3.18 -28.92
N ALA A 58 10.02 2.43 -29.28
CA ALA A 58 11.33 2.51 -28.63
C ALA A 58 11.95 3.90 -28.82
N ALA A 59 11.91 4.46 -30.04
CA ALA A 59 12.39 5.80 -30.33
C ALA A 59 11.61 6.88 -29.55
N LEU A 60 10.29 6.70 -29.38
CA LEU A 60 9.46 7.61 -28.61
C LEU A 60 9.88 7.61 -27.14
N LEU A 61 9.99 6.44 -26.51
CA LEU A 61 10.40 6.35 -25.10
C LEU A 61 11.83 6.88 -24.89
N ALA A 62 12.77 6.56 -25.79
CA ALA A 62 14.13 7.10 -25.73
C ALA A 62 14.16 8.64 -25.83
N GLY A 63 13.24 9.21 -26.63
CA GLY A 63 13.07 10.66 -26.75
C GLY A 63 12.41 11.31 -25.54
N LEU A 64 11.43 10.63 -24.93
CA LEU A 64 10.57 11.10 -23.84
C LEU A 64 11.38 11.46 -22.60
N VAL A 65 12.37 10.63 -22.24
CA VAL A 65 13.22 10.80 -21.06
C VAL A 65 13.86 12.18 -20.94
N ASN A 66 14.11 12.85 -22.07
CA ASN A 66 14.72 14.17 -22.08
C ASN A 66 13.86 15.26 -21.40
N SER A 67 12.53 15.17 -21.53
CA SER A 67 11.59 16.06 -20.86
C SER A 67 10.23 15.35 -20.74
N PRO A 68 10.04 14.49 -19.71
CA PRO A 68 8.91 13.57 -19.65
C PRO A 68 7.54 14.24 -19.72
N SER A 69 7.39 15.43 -19.15
CA SER A 69 6.14 16.20 -19.22
C SER A 69 5.91 16.81 -20.60
N ALA A 70 6.95 17.38 -21.23
CA ALA A 70 6.81 18.05 -22.53
C ALA A 70 6.60 17.07 -23.69
N PHE A 71 7.11 15.85 -23.56
CA PHE A 71 7.05 14.79 -24.57
C PHE A 71 6.09 13.65 -24.23
N ASP A 72 5.24 13.82 -23.20
CA ASP A 72 4.18 12.85 -22.87
C ASP A 72 3.27 12.64 -24.09
N PRO A 73 3.22 11.42 -24.66
CA PRO A 73 2.42 11.13 -25.85
C PRO A 73 0.91 11.20 -25.60
N VAL A 74 0.46 11.16 -24.34
CA VAL A 74 -0.96 11.22 -23.98
C VAL A 74 -1.46 12.67 -23.99
N THR A 75 -0.65 13.61 -23.49
CA THR A 75 -1.05 15.03 -23.38
C THR A 75 -0.46 15.91 -24.47
N ASN A 76 0.70 15.55 -25.02
CA ASN A 76 1.46 16.33 -26.00
C ASN A 76 1.88 15.46 -27.21
N PRO A 77 0.94 14.83 -27.94
CA PRO A 77 1.24 13.88 -29.00
C PRO A 77 2.10 14.46 -30.13
N GLU A 78 1.89 15.74 -30.51
CA GLU A 78 2.68 16.41 -31.55
C GLU A 78 4.15 16.61 -31.13
N ASN A 79 4.39 17.07 -29.89
CA ASN A 79 5.75 17.21 -29.35
C ASN A 79 6.43 15.84 -29.23
N SER A 80 5.68 14.83 -28.80
CA SER A 80 6.15 13.45 -28.70
C SER A 80 6.55 12.90 -30.07
N LYS A 81 5.74 13.15 -31.11
CA LYS A 81 6.03 12.78 -32.50
C LYS A 81 7.30 13.46 -33.00
N ALA A 82 7.41 14.78 -32.88
CA ALA A 82 8.60 15.52 -33.31
C ALA A 82 9.86 15.02 -32.61
N ARG A 83 9.76 14.72 -31.31
CA ARG A 83 10.88 14.18 -30.53
C ARG A 83 11.26 12.76 -30.94
N ARG A 84 10.29 11.89 -31.19
CA ARG A 84 10.50 10.53 -31.71
C ARG A 84 11.18 10.57 -33.08
N ASP A 85 10.70 11.41 -33.99
CA ASP A 85 11.21 11.51 -35.35
C ASP A 85 12.66 12.06 -35.36
N LEU A 86 13.00 12.96 -34.44
CA LEU A 86 14.39 13.36 -34.19
C LEU A 86 15.26 12.17 -33.74
N VAL A 87 14.77 11.33 -32.82
CA VAL A 87 15.51 10.13 -32.38
C VAL A 87 15.72 9.16 -33.54
N LEU A 88 14.70 8.94 -34.37
CA LEU A 88 14.80 8.09 -35.56
C LEU A 88 15.86 8.62 -36.54
N GLY A 89 15.88 9.93 -36.79
CA GLY A 89 16.91 10.57 -37.63
C GLY A 89 18.32 10.34 -37.08
N LEU A 90 18.51 10.53 -35.77
CA LEU A 90 19.80 10.27 -35.12
C LEU A 90 20.22 8.78 -35.18
N MET A 91 19.26 7.86 -35.11
CA MET A 91 19.53 6.42 -35.27
C MET A 91 19.97 6.09 -36.71
N LEU A 92 19.36 6.72 -37.71
CA LEU A 92 19.74 6.58 -39.11
C LEU A 92 21.16 7.14 -39.36
N ASP A 93 21.45 8.35 -38.87
CA ASP A 93 22.77 8.99 -38.99
C ASP A 93 23.89 8.13 -38.38
N GLN A 94 23.58 7.46 -37.27
CA GLN A 94 24.48 6.52 -36.58
C GLN A 94 24.45 5.11 -37.16
N ARG A 95 23.75 4.89 -38.28
CA ARG A 95 23.61 3.62 -38.99
C ARG A 95 23.08 2.48 -38.12
N LYS A 96 22.20 2.80 -37.17
CA LYS A 96 21.50 1.83 -36.30
C LYS A 96 20.23 1.27 -36.93
N ILE A 97 19.69 1.95 -37.95
CA ILE A 97 18.53 1.53 -38.74
C ILE A 97 18.77 1.84 -40.22
N SER A 98 18.01 1.20 -41.11
CA SER A 98 18.03 1.52 -42.55
C SER A 98 17.15 2.75 -42.87
N GLN A 99 17.36 3.35 -44.04
CA GLN A 99 16.49 4.42 -44.55
C GLN A 99 15.03 3.96 -44.64
N ALA A 100 14.80 2.71 -45.08
CA ALA A 100 13.45 2.15 -45.20
C ALA A 100 12.76 2.03 -43.83
N ASP A 101 13.47 1.55 -42.81
CA ASP A 101 12.94 1.45 -41.44
C ASP A 101 12.64 2.84 -40.85
N HIS A 102 13.53 3.80 -41.09
CA HIS A 102 13.35 5.19 -40.68
C HIS A 102 12.07 5.77 -41.28
N ASP A 103 11.91 5.72 -42.60
CA ASP A 103 10.78 6.33 -43.29
C ASP A 103 9.45 5.68 -42.89
N ALA A 104 9.45 4.34 -42.72
CA ALA A 104 8.30 3.61 -42.20
C ALA A 104 7.95 4.01 -40.74
N ALA A 105 8.96 4.15 -39.87
CA ALA A 105 8.75 4.53 -38.47
C ALA A 105 8.27 5.98 -38.32
N VAL A 106 8.81 6.92 -39.10
CA VAL A 106 8.38 8.34 -39.11
C VAL A 106 6.93 8.47 -39.58
N ALA A 107 6.53 7.68 -40.58
CA ALA A 107 5.16 7.65 -41.09
C ALA A 107 4.15 7.04 -40.10
N THR A 108 4.61 6.29 -39.10
CA THR A 108 3.72 5.69 -38.08
C THR A 108 3.14 6.78 -37.18
N PRO A 109 1.81 6.84 -36.96
CA PRO A 109 1.20 7.79 -36.02
C PRO A 109 1.60 7.49 -34.58
N VAL A 110 1.59 8.51 -33.70
CA VAL A 110 1.77 8.29 -32.26
C VAL A 110 0.46 7.78 -31.68
N THR A 111 0.44 6.51 -31.28
CA THR A 111 -0.71 5.88 -30.61
C THR A 111 -0.27 5.24 -29.31
N THR A 112 -1.03 5.48 -28.24
CA THR A 112 -0.81 4.89 -26.92
C THR A 112 -1.95 3.96 -26.55
N LYS A 113 -1.62 2.89 -25.84
CA LYS A 113 -2.59 2.04 -25.14
C LYS A 113 -2.30 2.15 -23.64
N VAL A 114 -2.86 3.20 -23.04
CA VAL A 114 -2.56 3.54 -21.65
C VAL A 114 -3.12 2.47 -20.70
N THR A 115 -2.24 1.88 -19.89
CA THR A 115 -2.59 0.96 -18.81
C THR A 115 -1.99 1.48 -17.51
N PRO A 116 -2.77 2.19 -16.68
CA PRO A 116 -2.27 2.69 -15.40
C PRO A 116 -1.76 1.54 -14.54
N ALA A 117 -0.62 1.77 -13.89
CA ALA A 117 -0.15 0.85 -12.88
C ALA A 117 -1.04 1.00 -11.64
N LEU A 118 -1.64 -0.10 -11.19
CA LEU A 118 -2.40 -0.14 -9.95
C LEU A 118 -1.39 -0.34 -8.81
N GLN A 119 -1.31 0.62 -7.88
CA GLN A 119 -0.26 0.66 -6.84
C GLN A 119 -0.85 0.77 -5.43
N GLY A 120 -0.25 0.04 -4.50
CA GLY A 120 -0.62 0.05 -3.09
C GLY A 120 -1.77 -0.88 -2.72
N CYS A 121 -2.05 -0.96 -1.41
CA CYS A 121 -3.05 -1.88 -0.83
C CYS A 121 -4.48 -1.63 -1.31
N ALA A 122 -4.75 -0.41 -1.75
CA ALA A 122 -5.96 0.03 -2.41
C ALA A 122 -6.39 -0.86 -3.60
N TYR A 123 -5.42 -1.45 -4.32
CA TYR A 123 -5.65 -2.34 -5.45
C TYR A 123 -5.28 -3.79 -5.17
N ALA A 124 -5.08 -4.14 -3.89
CA ALA A 124 -4.88 -5.52 -3.50
C ALA A 124 -6.12 -6.34 -3.90
N ALA A 125 -5.91 -7.48 -4.55
CA ALA A 125 -7.01 -8.35 -4.96
C ALA A 125 -7.82 -8.90 -3.76
N THR A 126 -7.17 -9.05 -2.61
CA THR A 126 -7.76 -9.51 -1.35
C THR A 126 -7.12 -8.79 -0.17
N ALA A 127 -7.88 -8.66 0.93
CA ALA A 127 -7.39 -8.14 2.21
C ALA A 127 -6.69 -6.77 2.17
N PRO A 128 -7.28 -5.73 1.55
CA PRO A 128 -6.63 -4.40 1.47
C PRO A 128 -6.29 -3.82 2.85
N TYR A 129 -7.13 -4.03 3.87
CA TYR A 129 -6.87 -3.56 5.23
C TYR A 129 -5.76 -4.36 5.94
N PHE A 130 -5.64 -5.66 5.66
CA PHE A 130 -4.51 -6.45 6.15
C PHE A 130 -3.20 -5.98 5.50
N CYS A 131 -3.23 -5.71 4.19
CA CYS A 131 -2.10 -5.15 3.46
C CYS A 131 -1.67 -3.80 4.07
N ASP A 132 -2.63 -2.91 4.32
CA ASP A 132 -2.40 -1.60 4.94
C ASP A 132 -1.77 -1.74 6.33
N TYR A 133 -2.33 -2.61 7.16
CA TYR A 133 -1.78 -2.92 8.48
C TYR A 133 -0.33 -3.41 8.40
N VAL A 134 -0.03 -4.32 7.47
CA VAL A 134 1.34 -4.81 7.26
C VAL A 134 2.28 -3.69 6.81
N LEU A 135 1.85 -2.77 5.93
CA LEU A 135 2.67 -1.62 5.54
C LEU A 135 2.99 -0.73 6.74
N HIS A 136 2.01 -0.43 7.60
CA HIS A 136 2.25 0.31 8.84
C HIS A 136 3.23 -0.41 9.77
N LEU A 137 3.12 -1.74 9.92
CA LEU A 137 4.10 -2.51 10.70
C LEU A 137 5.52 -2.42 10.14
N LEU A 138 5.68 -2.40 8.81
CA LEU A 138 6.99 -2.25 8.17
C LEU A 138 7.54 -0.83 8.35
N GLU A 139 6.70 0.20 8.15
CA GLU A 139 7.07 1.61 8.34
C GLU A 139 7.45 1.94 9.80
N ASN A 140 6.85 1.25 10.76
CA ASN A 140 7.13 1.41 12.19
C ASN A 140 8.34 0.58 12.65
N ASN A 141 8.86 -0.33 11.82
CA ASN A 141 9.95 -1.21 12.19
C ASN A 141 11.33 -0.57 11.88
N PRO A 142 12.16 -0.29 12.91
CA PRO A 142 13.47 0.34 12.73
C PRO A 142 14.48 -0.51 11.95
N ALA A 143 14.20 -1.81 11.72
CA ALA A 143 15.03 -2.65 10.87
C ALA A 143 15.11 -2.18 9.41
N TYR A 144 14.15 -1.37 8.95
CA TYR A 144 14.10 -0.87 7.56
C TYR A 144 14.71 0.52 7.38
N GLY A 145 15.18 1.17 8.44
CA GLY A 145 15.78 2.52 8.36
C GLY A 145 15.72 3.29 9.66
N ALA A 146 16.60 4.29 9.80
CA ALA A 146 16.69 5.10 11.02
C ALA A 146 15.41 5.94 11.22
N ASP A 147 14.85 6.47 10.14
CA ASP A 147 13.63 7.27 10.14
C ASP A 147 12.62 6.79 9.08
N ILE A 148 11.44 7.43 9.06
CA ILE A 148 10.36 7.06 8.14
C ILE A 148 10.74 7.24 6.66
N THR A 149 11.61 8.21 6.33
CA THR A 149 12.03 8.46 4.95
C THR A 149 12.89 7.32 4.45
N GLU A 150 13.88 6.89 5.23
CA GLU A 150 14.72 5.73 4.89
C GLU A 150 13.90 4.44 4.81
N ARG A 151 12.99 4.21 5.79
CA ARG A 151 12.13 3.04 5.81
C ARG A 151 11.26 2.96 4.56
N ARG A 152 10.59 4.05 4.19
CA ARG A 152 9.76 4.11 2.97
C ARG A 152 10.58 3.89 1.70
N HIS A 153 11.81 4.40 1.64
CA HIS A 153 12.68 4.14 0.50
C HIS A 153 12.97 2.64 0.33
N VAL A 154 13.28 1.94 1.43
CA VAL A 154 13.51 0.48 1.40
C VAL A 154 12.21 -0.28 1.11
N ILE A 155 11.09 0.10 1.73
CA ILE A 155 9.81 -0.59 1.61
C ILE A 155 9.24 -0.48 0.18
N TYR A 156 9.22 0.72 -0.39
CA TYR A 156 8.60 0.97 -1.70
C TYR A 156 9.58 0.89 -2.87
N GLY A 157 10.88 1.07 -2.63
CA GLY A 157 11.92 1.06 -3.67
C GLY A 157 12.89 -0.13 -3.61
N GLY A 158 12.94 -0.85 -2.49
CA GLY A 158 13.95 -1.89 -2.24
C GLY A 158 13.65 -3.27 -2.82
N GLY A 159 12.52 -3.45 -3.51
CA GLY A 159 12.17 -4.73 -4.14
C GLY A 159 11.88 -5.86 -3.15
N LEU A 160 11.34 -5.54 -1.96
CA LEU A 160 11.07 -6.52 -0.92
C LEU A 160 10.00 -7.54 -1.36
N THR A 161 10.23 -8.80 -1.00
CA THR A 161 9.17 -9.83 -1.01
C THR A 161 8.67 -10.00 0.41
N ILE A 162 7.41 -9.60 0.66
CA ILE A 162 6.80 -9.64 1.99
C ILE A 162 5.96 -10.92 2.11
N GLN A 163 6.36 -11.83 3.00
CA GLN A 163 5.57 -13.00 3.37
C GLN A 163 4.82 -12.71 4.68
N THR A 164 3.50 -12.89 4.66
CA THR A 164 2.65 -12.58 5.81
C THR A 164 2.00 -13.83 6.40
N THR A 165 1.23 -13.65 7.47
CA THR A 165 0.46 -14.71 8.13
C THR A 165 -0.94 -14.89 7.55
N LEU A 166 -1.33 -14.09 6.56
CA LEU A 166 -2.65 -14.13 5.96
C LEU A 166 -2.93 -15.51 5.35
N ASP A 167 -4.04 -16.12 5.74
CA ASP A 167 -4.59 -17.31 5.09
C ASP A 167 -5.70 -16.86 4.11
N PRO A 168 -5.49 -16.96 2.79
CA PRO A 168 -6.47 -16.50 1.80
C PRO A 168 -7.84 -17.18 1.92
N LYS A 169 -7.90 -18.42 2.42
CA LYS A 169 -9.17 -19.14 2.62
C LYS A 169 -9.92 -18.60 3.83
N ALA A 170 -9.20 -18.37 4.94
CA ALA A 170 -9.80 -17.79 6.14
C ALA A 170 -10.27 -16.35 5.87
N GLU A 171 -9.47 -15.59 5.12
CA GLU A 171 -9.80 -14.22 4.70
C GLU A 171 -11.09 -14.16 3.89
N ALA A 172 -11.26 -15.01 2.88
CA ALA A 172 -12.48 -15.03 2.06
C ALA A 172 -13.74 -15.26 2.92
N VAL A 173 -13.69 -16.22 3.85
CA VAL A 173 -14.79 -16.51 4.77
C VAL A 173 -15.06 -15.35 5.73
N ALA A 174 -14.01 -14.71 6.24
CA ALA A 174 -14.13 -13.54 7.13
C ALA A 174 -14.75 -12.34 6.39
N GLN A 175 -14.36 -12.11 5.14
CA GLN A 175 -14.89 -11.02 4.32
C GLN A 175 -16.38 -11.22 4.01
N ASP A 176 -16.79 -12.43 3.63
CA ASP A 176 -18.20 -12.75 3.41
C ASP A 176 -19.03 -12.55 4.68
N SER A 177 -18.47 -12.93 5.84
CA SER A 177 -19.13 -12.77 7.14
C SER A 177 -19.28 -11.29 7.52
N ALA A 178 -18.23 -10.48 7.33
CA ALA A 178 -18.27 -9.04 7.59
C ALA A 178 -19.30 -8.34 6.69
N ASN A 179 -19.30 -8.64 5.40
CA ASN A 179 -20.28 -8.10 4.45
C ASN A 179 -21.71 -8.49 4.81
N SER A 180 -21.93 -9.77 5.16
CA SER A 180 -23.25 -10.29 5.53
C SER A 180 -23.79 -9.65 6.81
N ALA A 181 -22.91 -9.36 7.78
CA ALA A 181 -23.30 -8.72 9.04
C ALA A 181 -23.84 -7.29 8.86
N ALA A 182 -23.35 -6.56 7.84
CA ALA A 182 -23.87 -5.23 7.52
C ALA A 182 -25.23 -5.26 6.78
N GLY A 183 -25.59 -6.42 6.21
CA GLY A 183 -26.88 -6.68 5.62
C GLY A 183 -27.29 -5.67 4.55
N ALA A 184 -28.52 -5.16 4.64
CA ALA A 184 -29.08 -4.21 3.67
C ALA A 184 -28.59 -2.76 3.83
N ASN A 185 -27.72 -2.46 4.82
CA ASN A 185 -27.23 -1.11 5.08
C ASN A 185 -25.68 -1.07 5.16
N PRO A 186 -24.96 -1.57 4.14
CA PRO A 186 -23.50 -1.67 4.16
C PRO A 186 -22.80 -0.33 4.37
N ASP A 187 -23.42 0.77 3.91
CA ASP A 187 -22.90 2.13 4.04
C ASP A 187 -23.28 2.84 5.36
N LYS A 188 -24.02 2.17 6.25
CA LYS A 188 -24.46 2.75 7.53
C LYS A 188 -24.02 1.94 8.75
N TRP A 189 -23.61 0.69 8.55
CA TRP A 189 -23.23 -0.23 9.62
C TRP A 189 -21.82 -0.73 9.34
N GLY A 190 -20.91 -0.54 10.28
CA GLY A 190 -19.57 -1.10 10.23
C GLY A 190 -19.54 -2.50 10.84
N ALA A 191 -18.91 -3.43 10.15
CA ALA A 191 -18.59 -4.77 10.62
C ALA A 191 -17.11 -5.05 10.34
N ALA A 192 -16.43 -5.59 11.34
CA ALA A 192 -15.01 -5.91 11.27
C ALA A 192 -14.77 -7.28 11.93
N MET A 193 -13.83 -8.04 11.40
CA MET A 193 -13.49 -9.37 11.89
C MET A 193 -11.99 -9.61 11.76
N THR A 194 -11.36 -9.93 12.88
CA THR A 194 -9.96 -10.35 12.94
C THR A 194 -9.87 -11.74 13.54
N SER A 195 -9.13 -12.63 12.88
CA SER A 195 -8.89 -13.99 13.37
C SER A 195 -7.42 -14.17 13.72
N VAL A 196 -7.17 -14.74 14.90
CA VAL A 196 -5.82 -15.03 15.39
C VAL A 196 -5.66 -16.52 15.61
N GLN A 197 -4.57 -17.11 15.12
CA GLN A 197 -4.25 -18.51 15.37
C GLN A 197 -3.89 -18.73 16.85
N PRO A 198 -4.65 -19.57 17.60
CA PRO A 198 -4.41 -19.81 19.02
C PRO A 198 -2.98 -20.28 19.30
N GLY A 199 -2.39 -19.79 20.39
CA GLY A 199 -1.04 -20.16 20.83
C GLY A 199 0.12 -19.53 20.04
N THR A 200 -0.14 -18.83 18.94
CA THR A 200 0.92 -18.23 18.10
C THR A 200 0.85 -16.71 18.00
N GLY A 201 -0.33 -16.11 18.19
CA GLY A 201 -0.55 -14.69 17.96
C GLY A 201 -0.59 -14.27 16.48
N LYS A 202 -0.49 -15.21 15.53
CA LYS A 202 -0.54 -14.90 14.10
C LYS A 202 -1.94 -14.45 13.69
N ILE A 203 -2.05 -13.27 13.08
CA ILE A 203 -3.29 -12.79 12.48
C ILE A 203 -3.45 -13.46 11.11
N ILE A 204 -4.49 -14.27 10.94
CA ILE A 204 -4.68 -15.08 9.71
C ILE A 204 -5.75 -14.50 8.79
N SER A 205 -6.61 -13.61 9.29
CA SER A 205 -7.58 -12.86 8.50
C SER A 205 -7.87 -11.51 9.15
N MET A 206 -8.17 -10.50 8.34
CA MET A 206 -8.56 -9.16 8.79
C MET A 206 -9.51 -8.54 7.75
N ALA A 207 -10.80 -8.67 8.03
CA ALA A 207 -11.86 -8.23 7.14
C ALA A 207 -12.65 -7.07 7.75
N GLN A 208 -13.18 -6.21 6.89
CA GLN A 208 -14.25 -5.27 7.23
C GLN A 208 -15.14 -5.03 6.03
N ASN A 209 -16.38 -4.61 6.26
CA ASN A 209 -17.39 -4.49 5.20
C ASN A 209 -17.27 -3.22 4.34
N THR A 210 -16.29 -2.35 4.63
CA THR A 210 -16.08 -1.10 3.90
C THR A 210 -15.11 -1.31 2.74
N THR A 211 -15.26 -0.52 1.68
CA THR A 211 -14.37 -0.60 0.51
C THR A 211 -13.21 0.39 0.67
N PHE A 212 -11.96 -0.08 0.57
CA PHE A 212 -10.76 0.73 0.81
C PHE A 212 -10.64 1.91 -0.19
N LEU A 213 -10.98 1.68 -1.45
CA LEU A 213 -11.20 2.72 -2.45
C LEU A 213 -12.64 2.68 -2.93
N ALA A 214 -13.52 3.33 -2.17
CA ALA A 214 -14.92 3.42 -2.54
C ALA A 214 -15.10 4.29 -3.79
N SER A 215 -16.06 3.93 -4.65
CA SER A 215 -16.50 4.80 -5.73
C SER A 215 -17.11 6.10 -5.16
N PRO A 216 -17.01 7.24 -5.86
CA PRO A 216 -17.60 8.49 -5.39
C PRO A 216 -19.09 8.32 -5.00
N GLY A 217 -19.45 8.72 -3.79
CA GLY A 217 -20.82 8.63 -3.25
C GLY A 217 -21.13 7.37 -2.42
N ALA A 218 -20.20 6.42 -2.32
CA ALA A 218 -20.29 5.31 -1.37
C ALA A 218 -19.66 5.66 0.00
N PHE A 219 -19.84 4.80 1.00
CA PHE A 219 -19.24 4.98 2.32
C PHE A 219 -17.70 4.90 2.22
N ASP A 220 -17.08 6.08 2.24
CA ASP A 220 -15.65 6.28 1.99
C ASP A 220 -14.89 6.41 3.32
N ILE A 221 -14.34 5.30 3.79
CA ILE A 221 -13.48 5.27 4.98
C ILE A 221 -12.32 4.28 4.76
N GLN A 222 -11.11 4.81 4.89
CA GLN A 222 -9.87 4.03 4.82
C GLN A 222 -9.32 3.64 6.20
N LEU A 223 -9.99 4.06 7.28
CA LEU A 223 -9.61 3.65 8.62
C LEU A 223 -9.84 2.15 8.79
N ASN A 224 -8.83 1.48 9.33
CA ASN A 224 -8.89 0.07 9.61
C ASN A 224 -9.62 -0.17 10.94
N PHE A 225 -10.81 -0.77 10.87
CA PHE A 225 -11.67 -1.00 12.03
C PHE A 225 -11.13 -2.08 12.97
N ASN A 226 -10.18 -2.88 12.50
CA ASN A 226 -9.63 -4.02 13.21
C ASN A 226 -8.46 -3.68 14.13
N VAL A 227 -7.88 -2.49 14.01
CA VAL A 227 -6.61 -2.14 14.64
C VAL A 227 -6.71 -0.90 15.52
N ASP A 228 -5.80 -0.79 16.48
CA ASP A 228 -5.68 0.39 17.32
C ASP A 228 -5.14 1.57 16.49
N LYS A 229 -5.33 2.81 16.95
CA LYS A 229 -4.83 4.02 16.27
C LYS A 229 -3.31 4.01 16.18
N LEU A 230 -2.67 3.62 17.28
CA LEU A 230 -1.24 3.66 17.45
C LEU A 230 -0.72 2.30 17.89
N ASP A 231 0.51 1.99 17.51
CA ASP A 231 1.25 0.88 18.12
C ASP A 231 1.69 1.23 19.55
N LYS A 232 2.35 0.26 20.21
CA LYS A 232 2.83 0.41 21.59
C LYS A 232 3.86 1.54 21.78
N ASP A 233 4.51 1.99 20.70
CA ASP A 233 5.53 3.03 20.72
C ASP A 233 4.95 4.38 20.27
N GLY A 234 3.64 4.44 19.98
CA GLY A 234 2.94 5.65 19.58
C GLY A 234 2.99 5.96 18.09
N ASN A 235 3.43 5.01 17.25
CA ASN A 235 3.42 5.19 15.80
C ASN A 235 2.07 4.84 15.20
N ASP A 236 1.69 5.48 14.09
CA ASP A 236 0.41 5.30 13.44
C ASP A 236 0.22 3.89 12.87
N LEU A 237 -0.97 3.33 13.09
CA LEU A 237 -1.44 2.05 12.53
C LEU A 237 -2.68 2.24 11.63
N ASN A 238 -3.10 3.49 11.39
CA ASN A 238 -4.30 3.84 10.62
C ASN A 238 -5.59 3.15 11.14
N GLY A 239 -5.62 2.85 12.43
CA GLY A 239 -6.73 2.15 13.07
C GLY A 239 -7.84 3.05 13.59
N LEU A 240 -9.02 2.47 13.76
CA LEU A 240 -10.15 3.13 14.41
C LEU A 240 -9.89 3.39 15.91
N GLY A 241 -9.04 2.58 16.56
CA GLY A 241 -8.76 2.69 17.99
C GLY A 241 -9.72 1.89 18.88
N GLY A 242 -10.43 0.93 18.29
CA GLY A 242 -11.37 0.06 18.98
C GLY A 242 -12.74 0.67 19.25
N ALA A 243 -13.60 -0.12 19.91
CA ALA A 243 -14.95 0.23 20.31
C ALA A 243 -15.22 -0.21 21.76
N GLN A 244 -16.29 0.29 22.38
CA GLN A 244 -16.68 -0.12 23.73
C GLN A 244 -16.95 -1.65 23.75
N PRO A 245 -16.22 -2.45 24.55
CA PRO A 245 -16.32 -3.91 24.48
C PRO A 245 -17.63 -4.46 25.08
N GLY A 246 -18.28 -3.70 25.96
CA GLY A 246 -19.51 -4.14 26.63
C GLY A 246 -19.30 -5.48 27.35
N SER A 247 -20.23 -6.43 27.15
CA SER A 247 -20.17 -7.73 27.83
C SER A 247 -19.02 -8.64 27.38
N THR A 248 -18.30 -8.33 26.29
CA THR A 248 -17.15 -9.14 25.85
C THR A 248 -15.96 -9.06 26.82
N MET A 249 -16.00 -8.12 27.77
CA MET A 249 -14.99 -8.00 28.84
C MET A 249 -15.20 -8.99 30.01
N LYS A 250 -16.43 -9.53 30.17
CA LYS A 250 -16.78 -10.40 31.32
C LYS A 250 -15.87 -11.63 31.47
N PRO A 251 -15.46 -12.34 30.40
CA PRO A 251 -14.55 -13.48 30.53
C PRO A 251 -13.21 -13.12 31.18
N PHE A 252 -12.68 -11.91 30.99
CA PHE A 252 -11.42 -11.49 31.61
C PHE A 252 -11.57 -11.28 33.11
N THR A 253 -12.67 -10.66 33.54
CA THR A 253 -13.00 -10.56 34.98
C THR A 253 -13.18 -11.93 35.61
N PHE A 254 -13.83 -12.86 34.90
CA PHE A 254 -13.99 -14.23 35.38
C PHE A 254 -12.66 -15.00 35.39
N ALA A 255 -11.79 -14.79 34.42
CA ALA A 255 -10.44 -15.37 34.42
C ALA A 255 -9.64 -14.90 35.65
N GLU A 256 -9.72 -13.62 35.99
CA GLU A 256 -9.04 -13.10 37.20
C GLU A 256 -9.62 -13.70 38.49
N TRP A 257 -10.94 -13.88 38.57
CA TRP A 257 -11.57 -14.58 39.69
C TRP A 257 -10.98 -15.99 39.90
N LEU A 258 -10.72 -16.71 38.81
CA LEU A 258 -10.08 -18.04 38.86
C LEU A 258 -8.59 -17.94 39.21
N ASN A 259 -7.85 -16.95 38.70
CA ASN A 259 -6.45 -16.70 39.04
C ASN A 259 -6.25 -16.43 40.55
N GLU A 260 -7.22 -15.76 41.18
CA GLU A 260 -7.28 -15.54 42.62
C GLU A 260 -7.61 -16.82 43.43
N GLY A 261 -7.72 -17.98 42.77
CA GLY A 261 -7.96 -19.29 43.40
C GLY A 261 -9.42 -19.54 43.77
N LYS A 262 -10.36 -18.68 43.35
CA LYS A 262 -11.78 -18.82 43.67
C LYS A 262 -12.44 -19.83 42.75
N THR A 263 -13.45 -20.54 43.25
CA THR A 263 -14.07 -21.65 42.50
C THR A 263 -15.17 -21.15 41.56
N MET A 264 -15.41 -21.90 40.48
CA MET A 264 -16.54 -21.68 39.55
C MET A 264 -17.91 -21.87 40.22
N ASN A 265 -17.97 -22.64 41.30
CA ASN A 265 -19.22 -22.96 42.02
C ASN A 265 -19.55 -21.93 43.11
N THR A 266 -18.80 -20.82 43.19
CA THR A 266 -19.03 -19.80 44.21
C THR A 266 -20.36 -19.09 43.93
N VAL A 267 -21.26 -19.11 44.92
CA VAL A 267 -22.49 -18.32 44.86
C VAL A 267 -22.15 -16.87 45.19
N VAL A 268 -22.37 -15.98 44.24
CA VAL A 268 -22.21 -14.52 44.43
C VAL A 268 -23.57 -13.88 44.65
N ASN A 269 -23.62 -12.88 45.54
CA ASN A 269 -24.82 -12.09 45.74
C ASN A 269 -25.06 -11.19 44.52
N ALA A 270 -26.14 -11.44 43.79
CA ALA A 270 -26.56 -10.67 42.61
C ALA A 270 -27.51 -9.49 42.94
N ALA A 271 -27.65 -9.11 44.21
CA ALA A 271 -28.41 -7.94 44.61
C ALA A 271 -27.92 -6.69 43.86
N GLN A 272 -28.87 -5.89 43.38
CA GLN A 272 -28.58 -4.68 42.63
C GLN A 272 -27.74 -3.74 43.50
N ARG A 273 -26.51 -3.48 43.05
CA ARG A 273 -25.65 -2.44 43.63
C ARG A 273 -25.87 -1.16 42.84
N VAL A 274 -26.13 -0.07 43.55
CA VAL A 274 -26.27 1.25 42.95
C VAL A 274 -24.91 1.93 42.94
N TYR A 275 -24.38 2.23 41.74
CA TYR A 275 -23.18 3.05 41.58
C TYR A 275 -23.62 4.45 41.13
N PRO A 276 -23.44 5.50 41.95
CA PRO A 276 -23.75 6.86 41.55
C PRO A 276 -22.74 7.38 40.52
N VAL A 277 -23.14 8.42 39.78
CA VAL A 277 -22.21 9.20 38.96
C VAL A 277 -21.04 9.67 39.82
N GLY A 278 -19.81 9.42 39.36
CA GLY A 278 -18.60 9.77 40.10
C GLY A 278 -18.14 8.73 41.13
N TYR A 279 -18.70 7.52 41.12
CA TYR A 279 -18.20 6.43 41.96
C TYR A 279 -16.67 6.25 41.76
N PRO A 280 -15.87 6.22 42.84
CA PRO A 280 -14.41 6.24 42.75
C PRO A 280 -13.86 4.84 42.42
N TRP A 281 -13.98 4.46 41.15
CA TRP A 281 -13.41 3.21 40.66
C TRP A 281 -11.89 3.19 40.89
N ARG A 282 -11.41 2.11 41.53
CA ARG A 282 -9.97 1.86 41.65
C ARG A 282 -9.46 1.32 40.32
N ASN A 283 -8.54 2.05 39.70
CA ASN A 283 -7.88 1.64 38.47
C ASN A 283 -6.38 1.83 38.63
N THR A 284 -5.60 0.76 38.43
CA THR A 284 -4.14 0.77 38.46
C THR A 284 -3.52 1.09 37.10
N CYS A 285 -4.32 1.01 36.03
CA CYS A 285 -3.87 1.20 34.64
C CYS A 285 -4.02 2.64 34.13
N GLY A 286 -4.63 3.56 34.91
CA GLY A 286 -4.75 4.96 34.53
C GLY A 286 -5.91 5.69 35.20
N LYS A 287 -6.17 6.94 34.76
CA LYS A 287 -7.35 7.70 35.19
C LYS A 287 -8.61 7.12 34.56
N VAL A 288 -9.61 6.80 35.38
CA VAL A 288 -10.93 6.42 34.88
C VAL A 288 -11.58 7.65 34.26
N GLN A 289 -11.93 7.55 32.99
CA GLN A 289 -12.66 8.59 32.25
C GLN A 289 -14.08 8.10 31.95
N GLY A 290 -15.04 9.03 31.87
CA GLY A 290 -16.46 8.73 31.65
C GLY A 290 -17.30 8.73 32.94
N ALA A 291 -18.61 8.57 32.78
CA ALA A 291 -19.58 8.49 33.86
C ALA A 291 -20.44 7.23 33.70
N TYR A 292 -20.66 6.50 34.78
CA TYR A 292 -21.56 5.36 34.84
C TYR A 292 -22.50 5.53 36.03
N SER A 293 -23.80 5.34 35.79
CA SER A 293 -24.83 5.29 36.82
C SER A 293 -25.71 4.08 36.55
N THR A 294 -25.95 3.26 37.56
CA THR A 294 -26.91 2.14 37.46
C THR A 294 -28.37 2.59 37.57
N ALA A 295 -28.62 3.87 37.86
CA ALA A 295 -29.96 4.44 37.99
C ALA A 295 -30.46 5.10 36.69
N GLN A 296 -29.62 5.14 35.65
CA GLN A 296 -29.95 5.57 34.28
C GLN A 296 -30.06 4.33 33.39
#